data_AF-A0A9X4C3B2-F1
#
_entry.id   AF-A0A9X4C3B2-F1
#
_cell.length_a   1.000
_cell.length_b   1.000
_cell.length_c   1.000
_cell.angle_alpha   90.00
_cell.angle_beta   90.00
_cell.angle_gamma   90.00
#
_symmetry.space_group_name_H-M   'P 1'
#
loop_
_entity.id
_entity.type
_entity.pdbx_description
1 polymer ?
#
loop_
_entity_poly.entity_id
_entity_poly.type
_entity_poly.pdbx_seq_one_letter_code
_entity_poly.pdbx_strand_id
1 'polypeptide(L)'
;MSDKRALTSFDTGVIAAITLIGTALAALEPSKRDKIKSSAESLIAMLPADGELADGSSAHHVPLQALIAGLYPEKSKKSAD
;
A
#
# COMPACT_ATOMS: atom_id res chain seq x y z
N MET A 1 -28.06 -6.05 3.65
CA MET A 1 -26.78 -5.73 4.30
C MET A 1 -25.70 -6.17 3.32
N SER A 2 -24.86 -5.26 2.83
CA SER A 2 -23.76 -5.68 1.97
C SER A 2 -22.72 -6.37 2.84
N ASP A 3 -22.54 -7.68 2.65
CA ASP A 3 -21.51 -8.48 3.33
C ASP A 3 -20.13 -7.95 2.92
N LYS A 4 -19.64 -6.95 3.64
CA LYS A 4 -18.30 -6.42 3.44
C LYS A 4 -17.28 -7.48 3.84
N ARG A 5 -16.38 -7.82 2.92
CA ARG A 5 -15.40 -8.88 3.08
C ARG A 5 -14.23 -8.41 3.96
N ALA A 6 -13.83 -9.21 4.94
CA ALA A 6 -12.57 -8.97 5.64
C ALA A 6 -11.37 -9.39 4.76
N LEU A 7 -10.21 -8.78 5.00
CA LEU A 7 -8.96 -9.25 4.40
C LEU A 7 -8.71 -10.71 4.79
N THR A 8 -8.45 -11.56 3.80
CA THR A 8 -8.07 -12.94 4.06
C THR A 8 -6.60 -13.04 4.48
N SER A 9 -6.17 -14.19 4.98
CA SER A 9 -4.75 -14.45 5.27
C SER A 9 -3.88 -14.31 4.03
N PHE A 10 -4.41 -14.68 2.85
CA PHE A 10 -3.71 -14.48 1.58
C PHE A 10 -3.57 -13.00 1.25
N ASP A 11 -4.66 -12.23 1.32
CA ASP A 11 -4.65 -10.78 1.06
C ASP A 11 -3.66 -10.07 1.98
N THR A 12 -3.66 -10.44 3.26
CA THR A 12 -2.72 -9.92 4.27
C THR A 12 -1.26 -10.26 3.92
N GLY A 13 -0.99 -11.50 3.50
CA GLY A 13 0.35 -11.91 3.06
C GLY A 13 0.83 -11.15 1.82
N VAL A 14 -0.06 -10.91 0.86
CA VAL A 14 0.23 -10.11 -0.34
C VAL A 14 0.55 -8.66 0.05
N ILE A 15 -0.24 -8.04 0.92
CA ILE A 15 0.00 -6.69 1.43
C ILE A 15 1.37 -6.59 2.12
N ALA A 16 1.70 -7.56 2.97
CA ALA A 16 3.00 -7.61 3.64
C ALA A 16 4.15 -7.74 2.63
N ALA A 17 4.05 -8.64 1.66
CA ALA A 17 5.05 -8.83 0.62
C ALA A 17 5.25 -7.55 -0.21
N ILE A 18 4.18 -6.88 -0.61
CA ILE A 18 4.24 -5.64 -1.39
C ILE A 18 4.85 -4.50 -0.57
N THR A 19 4.56 -4.42 0.73
CA THR A 19 5.18 -3.45 1.63
C THR A 19 6.69 -3.67 1.73
N LEU A 20 7.14 -4.92 1.82
CA LEU A 20 8.57 -5.28 1.82
C LEU A 20 9.24 -4.92 0.50
N ILE A 21 8.58 -5.15 -0.65
CA ILE A 21 9.05 -4.72 -1.96
C ILE A 21 9.19 -3.20 -2.00
N GLY A 22 8.19 -2.45 -1.54
CA GLY A 22 8.26 -0.99 -1.42
C GLY A 22 9.45 -0.54 -0.57
N THR A 23 9.70 -1.22 0.56
CA THR A 23 10.83 -0.93 1.46
C THR A 23 12.17 -1.19 0.80
N ALA A 24 12.31 -2.27 0.02
CA ALA A 24 13.51 -2.53 -0.77
C ALA A 24 13.75 -1.44 -1.82
N LEU A 25 12.67 -0.93 -2.43
CA LEU A 25 12.71 0.17 -3.40
C LEU A 25 12.94 1.54 -2.73
N ALA A 26 12.75 1.66 -1.41
CA ALA A 26 13.00 2.89 -0.67
C ALA A 26 14.48 3.33 -0.69
N ALA A 27 15.40 2.41 -1.00
CA ALA A 27 16.83 2.69 -1.19
C ALA A 27 17.15 3.41 -2.52
N LEU A 28 16.20 3.50 -3.45
CA LEU A 28 16.39 4.21 -4.71
C LEU A 28 16.48 5.72 -4.51
N GLU A 29 17.06 6.41 -5.50
CA GLU A 29 17.07 7.86 -5.55
C GLU A 29 15.65 8.44 -5.47
N PRO A 30 15.43 9.58 -4.77
CA PRO A 30 14.11 10.16 -4.57
C PRO A 30 13.28 10.28 -5.86
N SER A 31 13.87 10.78 -6.94
CA SER A 31 13.19 10.98 -8.23
C SER A 31 12.67 9.68 -8.86
N LYS A 32 13.31 8.53 -8.58
CA LYS A 32 12.83 7.22 -9.06
C LYS A 32 11.69 6.71 -8.17
N ARG A 33 11.78 6.92 -6.86
CA ARG A 33 10.71 6.59 -5.91
C ARG A 33 9.44 7.39 -6.18
N ASP A 34 9.58 8.69 -6.45
CA ASP A 34 8.45 9.55 -6.78
C ASP A 34 7.76 9.10 -8.07
N LYS A 35 8.51 8.62 -9.08
CA LYS A 35 7.90 8.03 -10.29
C LYS A 35 7.05 6.79 -9.97
N ILE A 36 7.56 5.91 -9.11
CA ILE A 36 6.82 4.70 -8.69
C ILE A 36 5.58 5.09 -7.90
N LYS A 37 5.70 6.05 -6.97
CA LYS A 37 4.58 6.61 -6.22
C LYS A 37 3.52 7.19 -7.16
N SER A 38 3.88 8.07 -8.09
CA SER A 38 2.93 8.68 -9.03
C SER A 38 2.27 7.63 -9.93
N SER A 39 2.99 6.58 -10.29
CA SER A 39 2.42 5.46 -11.06
C SER A 39 1.40 4.68 -10.23
N ALA A 40 1.70 4.40 -8.96
CA ALA A 40 0.78 3.74 -8.04
C ALA A 40 -0.47 4.61 -7.76
N GLU A 41 -0.29 5.92 -7.56
CA GLU A 41 -1.40 6.88 -7.39
C GLU A 41 -2.28 6.96 -8.65
N SER A 42 -1.69 6.92 -9.84
CA SER A 42 -2.44 6.91 -11.11
C SER A 42 -3.28 5.63 -11.24
N LEU A 43 -2.74 4.48 -10.86
CA LEU A 43 -3.48 3.21 -10.86
C LEU A 43 -4.61 3.23 -9.83
N ILE A 44 -4.39 3.78 -8.63
CA ILE A 44 -5.46 3.95 -7.63
C ILE A 44 -6.60 4.79 -8.20
N ALA A 45 -6.30 5.88 -8.92
CA ALA A 45 -7.31 6.75 -9.52
C ALA A 45 -8.09 6.07 -10.67
N MET A 46 -7.50 5.09 -11.34
CA MET A 46 -8.16 4.33 -12.42
C MET A 46 -8.98 3.15 -11.89
N LEU A 47 -8.59 2.58 -10.76
CA LEU A 47 -9.24 1.41 -10.18
C LEU A 47 -10.49 1.79 -9.40
N PRO A 48 -11.54 0.97 -9.45
CA PRO A 48 -12.80 1.29 -8.78
C PRO A 48 -12.64 1.31 -7.24
N ALA A 49 -13.38 2.24 -6.63
CA ALA A 49 -13.42 2.45 -5.20
C ALA A 49 -14.62 1.69 -4.60
N ASP A 50 -14.61 0.36 -4.73
CA ASP A 50 -15.79 -0.47 -4.46
C ASP A 50 -16.12 -0.63 -2.97
N GLY A 51 -15.23 -0.18 -2.08
CA GLY A 51 -15.47 -0.19 -0.63
C GLY A 51 -15.81 -1.57 -0.06
N GLU A 52 -15.36 -2.63 -0.74
CA GLU A 52 -15.72 -4.02 -0.47
C GLU A 52 -15.19 -4.52 0.87
N LEU A 53 -14.19 -3.86 1.43
CA LEU A 53 -13.60 -4.26 2.69
C LEU A 53 -14.43 -3.81 3.90
N ALA A 54 -14.32 -4.56 5.00
CA ALA A 54 -15.05 -4.30 6.25
C ALA A 54 -14.83 -2.88 6.81
N ASP A 55 -13.67 -2.29 6.58
CA ASP A 55 -13.29 -0.92 6.96
C ASP A 55 -13.75 0.14 5.94
N GLY A 56 -14.39 -0.26 4.84
CA GLY A 56 -14.79 0.61 3.75
C GLY A 56 -13.69 0.93 2.74
N SER A 57 -12.51 0.31 2.88
CA SER A 57 -11.42 0.43 1.91
C SER A 57 -11.70 -0.37 0.64
N SER A 58 -11.09 0.01 -0.48
CA SER A 58 -11.15 -0.76 -1.72
C SER A 58 -10.08 -1.85 -1.74
N ALA A 59 -10.48 -3.10 -1.95
CA ALA A 59 -9.56 -4.23 -2.08
C ALA A 59 -8.53 -4.04 -3.21
N HIS A 60 -8.88 -3.26 -4.24
CA HIS A 60 -7.98 -2.91 -5.34
C HIS A 60 -6.91 -1.88 -4.94
N HIS A 61 -7.23 -1.00 -3.99
CA HIS A 61 -6.34 0.10 -3.60
C HIS A 61 -5.36 -0.30 -2.51
N VAL A 62 -5.76 -1.18 -1.59
CA VAL A 62 -4.94 -1.57 -0.43
C VAL A 62 -3.53 -2.07 -0.81
N PRO A 63 -3.34 -2.94 -1.83
CA PRO A 63 -2.00 -3.36 -2.24
C PRO A 63 -1.12 -2.20 -2.76
N LEU A 64 -1.70 -1.26 -3.52
CA LEU A 64 -0.98 -0.10 -4.05
C LEU A 64 -0.63 0.90 -2.93
N GLN A 65 -1.53 1.07 -1.96
CA GLN A 65 -1.27 1.85 -0.75
C GLN A 65 -0.15 1.22 0.09
N ALA A 66 -0.11 -0.10 0.20
CA ALA A 66 0.95 -0.84 0.89
C ALA A 66 2.31 -0.64 0.21
N LEU A 67 2.35 -0.64 -1.12
CA LEU A 67 3.56 -0.31 -1.88
C LEU A 67 4.06 1.11 -1.54
N ILE A 68 3.16 2.10 -1.58
CA ILE A 68 3.48 3.50 -1.27
C ILE A 68 3.99 3.64 0.17
N ALA A 69 3.34 2.97 1.14
CA ALA A 69 3.79 2.94 2.52
C ALA A 69 5.21 2.36 2.65
N GLY A 70 5.53 1.32 1.88
CA GLY A 70 6.88 0.76 1.82
C GLY A 70 7.91 1.69 1.18
N LEU A 71 7.54 2.47 0.15
CA LEU A 71 8.46 3.41 -0.52
C LEU A 71 8.89 4.58 0.37
N TYR A 72 8.01 4.96 1.29
CA TYR A 72 8.22 6.01 2.29
C TYR A 72 7.98 5.42 3.67
N PRO A 73 8.84 4.50 4.12
CA PRO A 73 8.70 3.97 5.47
C PRO A 73 8.82 5.18 6.40
N GLU A 74 7.81 5.40 7.24
CA GLU A 74 7.90 6.37 8.32
C GLU A 74 9.27 6.15 8.95
N LYS A 75 10.15 7.15 8.92
CA LYS A 75 11.43 7.05 9.61
C LYS A 75 11.03 6.74 11.03
N SER A 76 11.20 5.49 11.47
CA SER A 76 10.96 5.08 12.84
C SER A 76 11.55 6.18 13.68
N LYS A 77 10.68 6.89 14.44
CA LYS A 77 11.14 7.78 15.49
C LYS A 77 12.14 6.92 16.24
N LYS A 78 13.42 7.25 16.08
CA LYS A 78 14.50 6.64 16.83
C LYS A 78 14.11 6.91 18.27
N SER A 79 13.52 5.92 18.94
CA SER A 79 13.23 5.97 20.36
C SER A 79 14.57 6.28 21.00
N ALA A 80 14.71 7.53 21.44
CA ALA A 80 15.74 7.92 22.36
C ALA A 80 15.32 7.30 23.69
N ASP A 81 15.92 6.17 24.02
CA ASP A 81 16.27 5.77 25.38
C ASP A 81 17.49 4.84 25.31
#